data_AF-A0A971M3H3-F1
#
_entry.id   AF-A0A971M3H3-F1
#
_cell.length_a   1.000
_cell.length_b   1.000
_cell.length_c   1.000
_cell.angle_alpha   90.00
_cell.angle_beta   90.00
_cell.angle_gamma   90.00
#
_symmetry.space_group_name_H-M   'P 1'
#
loop_
_entity.id
_entity.type
_entity.pdbx_description
1 polymer ?
#
loop_
_entity_poly.entity_id
_entity_poly.type
_entity_poly.pdbx_seq_one_letter_code
_entity_poly.pdbx_strand_id
1 'polypeptide(L)'
;MIDAIMEKLRAWCTRQFDQRLVEPNSALGEAISYMLNHWEKLTLFLREPGAPLDNNICEQVLKRVILHRKNALFYKTLNGARVGDLFMSLIHTCQLNNVNPFDYLTELQRHAENLATEPENWMPWNYREALEGREAHAVVC
;
A
#
# COMPACT_ATOMS: atom_id res chain seq x y z
N MET A 1 -19.69 -7.38 22.79
CA MET A 1 -18.66 -7.20 23.86
C MET A 1 -17.69 -6.09 23.52
N ILE A 2 -17.18 -6.04 22.28
CA ILE A 2 -16.27 -4.99 21.80
C ILE A 2 -16.95 -3.61 21.75
N ASP A 3 -18.23 -3.53 21.37
CA ASP A 3 -18.98 -2.26 21.33
C ASP A 3 -19.05 -1.58 22.70
N ALA A 4 -19.25 -2.37 23.77
CA ALA A 4 -19.30 -1.86 25.14
C ALA A 4 -17.95 -1.29 25.62
N ILE A 5 -16.83 -1.78 25.08
CA ILE A 5 -15.50 -1.25 25.37
C ILE A 5 -15.30 0.08 24.63
N MET A 6 -15.72 0.15 23.37
CA MET A 6 -15.59 1.35 22.55
C MET A 6 -16.45 2.50 23.07
N GLU A 7 -17.66 2.20 23.55
CA GLU A 7 -18.49 3.21 24.21
C GLU A 7 -17.86 3.73 25.51
N LYS A 8 -17.24 2.84 26.31
CA LYS A 8 -16.48 3.27 27.50
C LYS A 8 -15.30 4.17 27.13
N LEU A 9 -14.60 3.86 26.04
CA LEU A 9 -13.50 4.69 25.54
C LEU A 9 -14.01 6.06 25.08
N ARG A 10 -15.12 6.10 24.33
CA ARG A 10 -15.75 7.35 23.90
C ARG A 10 -16.13 8.23 25.07
N ALA A 11 -16.83 7.64 26.06
CA ALA A 11 -17.22 8.33 27.27
C ALA A 11 -16.00 8.82 28.06
N TRP A 12 -14.92 8.03 28.13
CA TRP A 12 -13.68 8.44 28.76
C TRP A 12 -13.05 9.66 28.07
N CYS A 13 -13.01 9.66 26.72
CA CYS A 13 -12.50 10.77 25.92
C CYS A 13 -13.31 12.05 26.13
N THR A 14 -14.65 11.97 26.04
CA THR A 14 -15.53 13.13 26.25
C THR A 14 -15.37 13.70 27.66
N ARG A 15 -15.29 12.83 28.67
CA ARG A 15 -15.09 13.24 30.06
C ARG A 15 -13.80 14.02 30.29
N GLN A 16 -12.73 13.78 29.51
CA GLN A 16 -11.47 14.52 29.66
C GLN A 16 -11.67 16.03 29.44
N PHE A 17 -12.55 16.40 28.50
CA PHE A 17 -12.86 17.80 28.20
C PHE A 17 -13.95 18.36 29.10
N ASP A 18 -15.04 17.61 29.33
CA ASP A 18 -16.16 18.06 30.18
C ASP A 18 -15.70 18.41 31.60
N GLN A 19 -14.76 17.62 32.14
CA GLN A 19 -14.20 17.82 33.48
C GLN A 19 -12.92 18.67 33.48
N ARG A 20 -12.51 19.22 32.32
CA ARG A 20 -11.30 20.02 32.15
C ARG A 20 -10.03 19.32 32.69
N LEU A 21 -9.94 17.99 32.51
CA LEU A 21 -8.80 17.19 32.95
C LEU A 21 -7.62 17.26 31.97
N VAL A 22 -7.90 17.56 30.70
CA VAL A 22 -6.91 17.68 29.63
C VAL A 22 -7.07 19.03 28.95
N GLU A 23 -5.96 19.74 28.80
CA GLU A 23 -5.90 20.99 28.02
C GLU A 23 -6.11 20.68 26.53
N PRO A 24 -7.08 21.32 25.84
CA PRO A 24 -7.40 21.00 24.44
C PRO A 24 -6.22 21.11 23.47
N ASN A 25 -5.33 22.07 23.71
CA ASN A 25 -4.14 22.32 22.89
C ASN A 25 -2.90 21.52 23.32
N SER A 26 -3.03 20.62 24.29
CA SER A 26 -1.96 19.68 24.62
C SER A 26 -1.89 18.56 23.58
N ALA A 27 -0.74 17.89 23.45
CA ALA A 27 -0.61 16.73 22.54
C ALA A 27 -1.68 15.65 22.80
N LEU A 28 -2.06 15.42 24.07
CA LEU A 28 -3.14 14.50 24.41
C LEU A 28 -4.52 15.07 24.03
N GLY A 29 -4.75 16.36 24.25
CA GLY A 29 -5.99 17.04 23.85
C GLY A 29 -6.21 17.01 22.33
N GLU A 30 -5.16 17.23 21.55
CA GLU A 30 -5.20 17.12 20.10
C GLU A 30 -5.54 15.68 19.66
N ALA A 31 -4.91 14.67 20.26
CA ALA A 31 -5.17 13.26 19.95
C ALA A 31 -6.62 12.84 20.30
N ILE A 32 -7.13 13.25 21.46
CA ILE A 32 -8.52 12.98 21.87
C ILE A 32 -9.49 13.68 20.92
N SER A 33 -9.25 14.95 20.59
CA SER A 33 -10.08 15.71 19.66
C SER A 33 -10.11 15.06 18.29
N TYR A 34 -8.95 14.63 17.77
CA TYR A 34 -8.85 13.90 16.51
C TYR A 34 -9.67 12.61 16.53
N MET A 35 -9.54 11.81 17.60
CA MET A 35 -10.27 10.56 17.75
C MET A 35 -11.80 10.78 17.82
N LEU A 36 -12.26 11.80 18.54
CA LEU A 36 -13.69 12.14 18.63
C LEU A 36 -14.24 12.66 17.30
N ASN A 37 -13.50 13.54 16.61
CA ASN A 37 -13.88 14.11 15.31
C ASN A 37 -13.94 13.06 14.19
N HIS A 38 -13.18 11.98 14.31
CA HIS A 38 -13.09 10.91 13.33
C HIS A 38 -13.60 9.56 13.84
N TRP A 39 -14.41 9.56 14.89
CA TRP A 39 -14.87 8.35 15.58
C TRP A 39 -15.44 7.30 14.63
N GLU A 40 -16.37 7.70 13.76
CA GLU A 40 -17.02 6.79 12.81
C GLU A 40 -16.04 6.18 11.80
N LYS A 41 -14.99 6.91 11.41
CA LYS A 41 -13.98 6.42 10.46
C LYS A 41 -12.99 5.49 11.15
N LEU A 42 -12.49 5.89 12.32
CA LEU A 42 -11.51 5.13 13.11
C LEU A 42 -12.09 3.85 13.72
N THR A 43 -13.42 3.74 13.81
CA THR A 43 -14.12 2.55 14.30
C THR A 43 -14.77 1.72 13.20
N LEU A 44 -14.48 2.02 11.93
CA LEU A 44 -15.11 1.33 10.78
C LEU A 44 -14.84 -0.18 10.77
N PHE A 45 -13.68 -0.62 11.26
CA PHE A 45 -13.30 -2.04 11.38
C PHE A 45 -14.27 -2.88 12.23
N LEU A 46 -15.12 -2.24 13.04
CA LEU A 46 -16.16 -2.93 13.82
C LEU A 46 -17.43 -3.21 13.03
N ARG A 47 -17.64 -2.46 11.92
CA ARG A 47 -18.86 -2.50 11.10
C ARG A 47 -18.64 -3.14 9.74
N GLU A 48 -17.44 -2.97 9.18
CA GLU A 48 -17.09 -3.46 7.84
C GLU A 48 -16.10 -4.64 7.95
N PRO A 49 -16.50 -5.86 7.55
CA PRO A 49 -15.59 -7.00 7.49
C PRO A 49 -14.39 -6.71 6.59
N GLY A 50 -13.18 -6.98 7.08
CA GLY A 50 -11.95 -6.79 6.30
C GLY A 50 -11.39 -5.37 6.30
N ALA A 51 -12.09 -4.38 6.91
CA ALA A 51 -11.50 -3.07 7.12
C ALA A 51 -10.35 -3.15 8.14
N PRO A 52 -9.13 -2.67 7.80
CA PRO A 52 -7.98 -2.73 8.71
C PRO A 52 -8.16 -1.77 9.88
N LEU A 53 -7.65 -2.17 11.05
CA LEU A 53 -7.64 -1.35 12.27
C LEU A 53 -6.71 -0.13 12.15
N ASP A 54 -5.62 -0.29 11.40
CA ASP A 54 -4.58 0.70 11.24
C ASP A 54 -4.31 0.98 9.76
N ASN A 55 -3.54 2.04 9.50
CA ASN A 55 -3.17 2.45 8.17
C ASN A 55 -1.79 1.93 7.75
N ASN A 56 -1.26 0.88 8.41
CA ASN A 56 0.12 0.44 8.22
C ASN A 56 0.41 0.05 6.77
N ILE A 57 -0.55 -0.56 6.08
CA ILE A 57 -0.40 -0.93 4.67
C ILE A 57 -0.14 0.31 3.80
N CYS A 58 -0.97 1.34 3.93
CA CYS A 58 -0.79 2.58 3.17
C CYS A 58 0.48 3.31 3.59
N GLU A 59 0.82 3.34 4.88
CA GLU A 59 2.07 3.94 5.34
C GLU A 59 3.30 3.23 4.78
N GLN A 60 3.28 1.89 4.71
CA GLN A 60 4.38 1.12 4.11
C GLN A 60 4.54 1.44 2.62
N VAL A 61 3.43 1.56 1.88
CA VAL A 61 3.44 1.99 0.46
C VAL A 61 4.01 3.40 0.33
N LEU A 62 3.52 4.36 1.13
CA LEU A 62 3.98 5.76 1.11
C LEU A 62 5.47 5.88 1.47
N LYS A 63 5.95 5.12 2.46
CA LYS A 63 7.37 5.09 2.85
C LYS A 63 8.27 4.71 1.68
N ARG A 64 7.87 3.77 0.82
CA ARG A 64 8.67 3.38 -0.36
C ARG A 64 8.74 4.51 -1.39
N VAL A 65 7.63 5.21 -1.63
CA VAL A 65 7.61 6.39 -2.52
C VAL A 65 8.53 7.49 -1.99
N ILE A 66 8.48 7.76 -0.67
CA ILE A 66 9.34 8.76 -0.02
C ILE A 66 10.82 8.38 -0.15
N LEU A 67 11.17 7.12 0.11
CA LEU A 67 12.53 6.61 -0.05
C LEU A 67 13.02 6.71 -1.49
N HIS A 68 12.17 6.38 -2.46
CA HIS A 68 12.50 6.51 -3.88
C HIS A 68 12.80 7.96 -4.27
N ARG A 69 11.97 8.91 -3.84
CA ARG A 69 12.21 10.35 -4.07
C ARG A 69 13.52 10.83 -3.46
N LYS A 70 13.87 10.32 -2.26
CA LYS A 70 15.15 10.62 -1.60
C LYS A 70 16.34 10.06 -2.40
N ASN A 71 16.20 8.89 -3.01
CA ASN A 71 17.27 8.25 -3.78
C ASN A 71 17.42 8.81 -5.20
N ALA A 72 16.33 9.24 -5.82
CA ALA A 72 16.33 9.74 -7.18
C ALA A 72 16.75 11.21 -7.30
N LEU A 73 16.92 11.94 -6.18
CA LEU A 73 17.33 13.34 -5.97
C LEU A 73 16.82 14.39 -7.00
N PHE A 74 17.11 14.22 -8.28
CA PHE A 74 16.63 15.05 -9.39
C PHE A 74 16.35 14.24 -10.66
N TYR A 75 15.21 14.51 -11.29
CA TYR A 75 14.94 14.12 -12.67
C TYR A 75 15.21 15.29 -13.61
N LYS A 76 16.07 15.10 -14.61
CA LYS A 76 16.44 16.16 -15.58
C LYS A 76 15.29 16.53 -16.52
N THR A 77 14.39 15.60 -16.81
CA THR A 77 13.27 15.80 -17.73
C THR A 77 11.99 15.18 -17.18
N LEU A 78 10.83 15.69 -17.60
CA LEU A 78 9.52 15.09 -17.26
C LEU A 78 9.42 13.64 -17.73
N ASN A 79 9.98 13.33 -18.91
CA ASN A 79 10.01 11.97 -19.42
C ASN A 79 10.84 11.05 -18.51
N GLY A 80 12.00 11.51 -18.03
CA GLY A 80 12.84 10.76 -17.09
C GLY A 80 12.12 10.49 -15.76
N ALA A 81 11.38 11.48 -15.24
CA ALA A 81 10.55 11.30 -14.05
C ALA A 81 9.47 10.23 -14.27
N ARG A 82 8.74 10.32 -15.39
CA ARG A 82 7.70 9.34 -15.74
C ARG A 82 8.24 7.92 -15.86
N VAL A 83 9.42 7.74 -16.47
CA VAL A 83 10.06 6.42 -16.58
C VAL A 83 10.50 5.90 -15.21
N GLY A 84 11.07 6.78 -14.36
CA GLY A 84 11.42 6.42 -12.98
C GLY A 84 10.21 5.97 -12.17
N ASP A 85 9.10 6.71 -12.25
CA ASP A 85 7.84 6.39 -11.57
C ASP A 85 7.24 5.06 -12.06
N LEU A 86 7.35 4.77 -13.36
CA LEU A 86 6.90 3.50 -13.94
C LEU A 86 7.67 2.31 -13.35
N PHE A 87 9.02 2.38 -13.37
CA PHE A 87 9.84 1.31 -12.80
C PHE A 87 9.63 1.17 -11.29
N MET A 88 9.49 2.27 -10.56
CA MET A 88 9.19 2.24 -9.12
C MET A 88 7.87 1.52 -8.85
N SER A 89 6.83 1.83 -9.64
CA SER A 89 5.52 1.19 -9.52
C SER A 89 5.59 -0.32 -9.80
N LEU A 90 6.29 -0.74 -10.86
CA LEU A 90 6.48 -2.15 -11.20
C LEU A 90 7.27 -2.90 -10.12
N ILE A 91 8.40 -2.34 -9.67
CA ILE A 91 9.23 -2.94 -8.62
C ILE A 91 8.43 -3.10 -7.33
N HIS A 92 7.66 -2.08 -6.95
CA HIS A 92 6.85 -2.16 -5.74
C HIS A 92 5.74 -3.20 -5.87
N THR A 93 5.10 -3.29 -7.04
CA THR A 93 4.07 -4.30 -7.32
C THR A 93 4.66 -5.71 -7.21
N CYS A 94 5.87 -5.95 -7.74
CA CYS A 94 6.57 -7.23 -7.58
C CYS A 94 6.78 -7.56 -6.10
N GLN A 95 7.27 -6.60 -5.31
CA GLN A 95 7.50 -6.79 -3.88
C GLN A 95 6.21 -7.08 -3.10
N LEU A 96 5.07 -6.46 -3.47
CA LEU A 96 3.77 -6.76 -2.86
C LEU A 96 3.27 -8.18 -3.18
N ASN A 97 3.69 -8.72 -4.32
CA ASN A 97 3.37 -10.09 -4.75
C ASN A 97 4.46 -11.11 -4.39
N ASN A 98 5.43 -10.75 -3.55
CA ASN A 98 6.57 -11.61 -3.18
C ASN A 98 7.39 -12.12 -4.38
N VAL A 99 7.47 -11.32 -5.44
CA VAL A 99 8.18 -11.63 -6.68
C VAL A 99 9.49 -10.85 -6.72
N ASN A 100 10.56 -11.50 -7.22
CA ASN A 100 11.84 -10.84 -7.42
C ASN A 100 11.71 -9.83 -8.58
N PRO A 101 11.87 -8.51 -8.33
CA PRO A 101 11.67 -7.51 -9.38
C PRO A 101 12.70 -7.59 -10.51
N PHE A 102 13.94 -7.98 -10.21
CA PHE A 102 14.99 -8.08 -11.22
C PHE A 102 14.73 -9.23 -12.18
N ASP A 103 14.34 -10.38 -11.64
CA ASP A 103 13.91 -11.55 -12.41
C ASP A 103 12.72 -11.19 -13.31
N TYR A 104 11.66 -10.63 -12.73
CA TYR A 104 10.47 -10.22 -13.45
C TYR A 104 10.77 -9.24 -14.61
N LEU A 105 11.54 -8.17 -14.35
CA LEU A 105 11.89 -7.20 -15.39
C LEU A 105 12.77 -7.83 -16.49
N THR A 106 13.65 -8.77 -16.13
CA THR A 106 14.46 -9.51 -17.08
C THR A 106 13.57 -10.36 -18.00
N GLU A 107 12.59 -11.05 -17.43
CA GLU A 107 11.67 -11.90 -18.19
C GLU A 107 10.73 -11.08 -19.09
N LEU A 108 10.24 -9.92 -18.61
CA LEU A 108 9.52 -8.98 -19.45
C LEU A 108 10.33 -8.53 -20.66
N GLN A 109 11.63 -8.24 -20.46
CA GLN A 109 12.50 -7.81 -21.54
C GLN A 109 12.81 -8.93 -22.53
N ARG A 110 13.02 -10.16 -22.05
CA ARG A 110 13.26 -11.35 -22.90
C ARG A 110 12.05 -11.71 -23.75
N HIS A 111 10.85 -11.46 -23.23
CA HIS A 111 9.59 -11.84 -23.86
C HIS A 111 8.76 -10.63 -24.29
N ALA A 112 9.41 -9.54 -24.71
CA ALA A 112 8.75 -8.27 -25.02
C ALA A 112 7.64 -8.38 -26.09
N GLU A 113 7.80 -9.25 -27.09
CA GLU A 113 6.77 -9.50 -28.12
C GLU A 113 5.53 -10.18 -27.53
N ASN A 114 5.72 -11.11 -26.60
CA ASN A 114 4.62 -11.79 -25.91
C ASN A 114 3.92 -10.85 -24.93
N LEU A 115 4.68 -10.03 -24.20
CA LEU A 115 4.14 -8.96 -23.37
C LEU A 115 3.29 -7.99 -24.20
N ALA A 116 3.72 -7.65 -25.41
CA ALA A 116 2.99 -6.72 -26.28
C ALA A 116 1.68 -7.31 -26.81
N THR A 117 1.59 -8.64 -26.93
CA THR A 117 0.42 -9.34 -27.47
C THR A 117 -0.56 -9.78 -26.38
N GLU A 118 -0.06 -10.21 -25.22
CA GLU A 118 -0.86 -10.78 -24.11
C GLU A 118 -0.45 -10.18 -22.75
N PRO A 119 -0.51 -8.86 -22.55
CA PRO A 119 0.04 -8.20 -21.36
C PRO A 119 -0.53 -8.73 -20.04
N GLU A 120 -1.79 -9.16 -20.03
CA GLU A 120 -2.47 -9.75 -18.88
C GLU A 120 -1.79 -11.02 -18.33
N ASN A 121 -1.06 -11.77 -19.17
CA ASN A 121 -0.35 -12.98 -18.79
C ASN A 121 1.03 -12.71 -18.18
N TRP A 122 1.51 -11.46 -18.29
CA TRP A 122 2.85 -11.05 -17.88
C TRP A 122 2.84 -10.15 -16.65
N MET A 123 1.83 -10.27 -15.78
CA MET A 123 1.77 -9.51 -14.54
C MET A 123 2.64 -10.17 -13.47
N PRO A 124 3.06 -9.44 -12.40
CA PRO A 124 3.94 -10.00 -11.39
C PRO A 124 3.42 -11.28 -10.72
N TRP A 125 2.10 -11.46 -10.64
CA TRP A 125 1.47 -12.62 -10.00
C TRP A 125 1.27 -13.84 -10.92
N ASN A 126 1.43 -13.72 -12.24
CA ASN A 126 1.14 -14.81 -13.19
C ASN A 126 2.17 -15.01 -14.32
N TYR A 127 3.20 -14.16 -14.45
CA TYR A 127 4.21 -14.29 -15.50
C TYR A 127 4.93 -15.65 -15.52
N ARG A 128 5.03 -16.35 -14.38
CA ARG A 128 5.64 -17.68 -14.29
C ARG A 128 4.81 -18.76 -14.97
N GLU A 129 3.49 -18.68 -14.88
CA GLU A 129 2.59 -19.60 -15.58
C GLU A 129 2.73 -19.42 -17.10
N ALA A 130 2.91 -18.18 -17.55
CA ALA A 130 3.18 -17.87 -18.95
C ALA A 130 4.53 -18.45 -19.43
N LEU A 131 5.55 -18.48 -18.56
CA LEU A 131 6.84 -19.12 -18.86
C LEU A 131 6.70 -20.65 -18.95
N GLU A 132 6.10 -21.27 -17.94
CA GLU A 132 5.93 -22.74 -17.85
C GLU A 132 5.10 -23.29 -19.02
N GLY A 133 3.99 -22.64 -19.36
CA GLY A 133 3.14 -23.03 -20.50
C GLY A 133 3.87 -22.96 -21.85
N ARG A 134 4.90 -22.12 -21.95
CA ARG A 134 5.68 -21.91 -23.18
C ARG A 134 6.90 -22.84 -23.24
N GLU A 135 7.58 -23.12 -22.14
CA GLU A 135 8.61 -24.17 -22.08
C GLU A 135 8.03 -25.53 -22.45
N ALA A 136 6.81 -25.85 -21.98
CA ALA A 136 6.10 -27.06 -22.36
C ALA A 136 5.78 -27.11 -23.88
N HIS A 137 5.53 -25.97 -24.52
CA HIS A 137 5.26 -25.92 -25.97
C HIS A 137 6.55 -26.04 -26.81
N ALA A 138 7.67 -25.54 -26.30
CA ALA A 138 8.98 -25.62 -26.97
C ALA A 138 9.61 -27.03 -26.90
N VAL A 139 9.28 -27.84 -25.90
CA VAL A 139 9.81 -29.21 -25.72
C VAL A 139 9.01 -30.26 -26.53
N VAL A 140 7.81 -29.90 -27.01
CA VAL A 140 6.94 -30.79 -27.79
C VAL A 140 7.12 -30.61 -29.32
N CYS A 141 7.85 -29.57 -29.75
CA CYS A 141 8.25 -29.35 -31.14
C CYS A 141 9.65 -29.91 -31.41
#